data_AF-A0A8X6LBN1-F1
#
_entry.id   AF-A0A8X6LBN1-F1
#
_cell.length_a   1.000
_cell.length_b   1.000
_cell.length_c   1.000
_cell.angle_alpha   90.00
_cell.angle_beta   90.00
_cell.angle_gamma   90.00
#
_symmetry.space_group_name_H-M   'P 1'
#
loop_
_entity.id
_entity.type
_entity.pdbx_description
1 polymer ?
#
loop_
_entity_poly.entity_id
_entity_poly.type
_entity_poly.pdbx_seq_one_letter_code
_entity_poly.pdbx_strand_id
1 'polypeptide(L)'
;MPRKFLTQIEIENLMKDLDEENFDDSDSEYEDEFENSIFENNEVDLDVSANFDEKVESLFSWKEVEGSEAINVLPFSGKVGLKFDASNFKTENDFFKLMFTDEILSILVEETNRYAFDVLNLHGETSDKRNHVSSWKPTNKNEILKFLGLILLMGHIEKDSIQDYWTTNYLVETPFFREVMPRDHFLMILKFLHFSDNSLKESRDSPTYDRLWKIRKIFDNFNRTFKEVYDPTENVSFDEVIIKFKGRIHFKQYIPKKRKQWGLKMYKIADATGYTYDMRVYLGKDKKENLSTSATYNVVNAMTDCIKGKGHKVFMDSFFSSPELYRDLLKEKKINFCGTVRPNRKHFPKNLAPCKMKQGDLAVKFCNGMTAMCWKDKRQVYMLTNMHSPRNEFIIDERKRFKKKIDGDVSESEKDRLSTTKPKIVADYNKHMGYVDLGDRMASTYTFARRTRKWTKKLFFSLIDIAVLNAFLLLKSCQTSSKFSLKEFRMNLITSLIGKINHKNVEPSVTKKVKTNDNTFSHWPFDEKKRRRCAYCAKKNIQKRTTVICKACNVALCIDQNCFEDYHRIYLKIS
;
A
#
# COMPACT_ATOMS: atom_id res chain seq x y z
N MET A 1 -40.65 14.10 4.73
CA MET A 1 -39.34 14.28 5.42
C MET A 1 -38.29 13.56 4.60
N PRO A 2 -37.14 14.16 4.26
CA PRO A 2 -36.07 13.41 3.63
C PRO A 2 -35.54 12.40 4.64
N ARG A 3 -35.46 11.12 4.25
CA ARG A 3 -34.90 10.06 5.11
C ARG A 3 -33.43 10.39 5.39
N LYS A 4 -32.98 10.20 6.64
CA LYS A 4 -31.60 10.51 7.06
C LYS A 4 -30.57 9.43 6.72
N PHE A 5 -31.00 8.24 6.28
CA PHE A 5 -30.13 7.09 6.09
C PHE A 5 -30.52 6.30 4.84
N LEU A 6 -29.52 5.74 4.16
CA LEU A 6 -29.67 4.78 3.06
C LEU A 6 -30.24 3.45 3.60
N THR A 7 -31.18 2.89 2.86
CA THR A 7 -31.73 1.54 3.08
C THR A 7 -30.70 0.46 2.75
N GLN A 8 -30.91 -0.75 3.24
CA GLN A 8 -30.02 -1.88 2.96
C GLN A 8 -29.88 -2.13 1.44
N ILE A 9 -30.99 -2.04 0.70
CA ILE A 9 -31.01 -2.18 -0.76
C ILE A 9 -30.21 -1.06 -1.44
N GLU A 10 -30.33 0.19 -0.98
CA GLU A 10 -29.55 1.31 -1.52
C GLU A 10 -28.06 1.21 -1.21
N ILE A 11 -27.69 0.67 -0.05
CA ILE A 11 -26.29 0.38 0.27
C ILE A 11 -25.78 -0.75 -0.60
N GLU A 12 -26.57 -1.80 -0.80
CA GLU A 12 -26.20 -2.91 -1.70
C GLU A 12 -26.06 -2.41 -3.12
N ASN A 13 -26.96 -1.56 -3.61
CA ASN A 13 -26.82 -0.91 -4.91
C ASN A 13 -25.61 0.02 -4.95
N LEU A 14 -25.35 0.81 -3.91
CA LEU A 14 -24.16 1.65 -3.83
C LEU A 14 -22.86 0.84 -3.89
N MET A 15 -22.84 -0.30 -3.20
CA MET A 15 -21.72 -1.23 -3.19
C MET A 15 -21.61 -2.03 -4.50
N LYS A 16 -22.74 -2.29 -5.17
CA LYS A 16 -22.80 -2.85 -6.53
C LYS A 16 -22.37 -1.85 -7.59
N ASP A 17 -22.75 -0.57 -7.51
CA ASP A 17 -22.31 0.51 -8.38
C ASP A 17 -20.80 0.78 -8.21
N LEU A 18 -20.31 0.76 -6.97
CA LEU A 18 -18.88 0.71 -6.66
C LEU A 18 -18.15 -0.41 -7.43
N ASP A 19 -18.87 -1.49 -7.70
CA ASP A 19 -18.44 -2.64 -8.48
C ASP A 19 -18.78 -2.52 -10.01
N GLU A 20 -19.85 -1.84 -10.43
CA GLU A 20 -20.38 -1.81 -11.81
C GLU A 20 -19.91 -0.61 -12.64
N GLU A 21 -19.64 0.56 -12.05
CA GLU A 21 -19.11 1.78 -12.71
C GLU A 21 -17.67 1.61 -13.29
N ASN A 22 -17.18 0.37 -13.38
CA ASN A 22 -15.86 0.00 -13.88
C ASN A 22 -15.87 -0.47 -15.34
N PHE A 23 -17.03 -0.50 -16.02
CA PHE A 23 -17.08 -0.90 -17.42
C PHE A 23 -16.46 0.16 -18.35
N ASP A 24 -16.55 1.44 -17.99
CA ASP A 24 -15.99 2.57 -18.75
C ASP A 24 -14.56 2.95 -18.32
N ASP A 25 -14.14 2.47 -17.13
CA ASP A 25 -12.77 2.56 -16.63
C ASP A 25 -11.87 1.42 -17.14
N SER A 26 -12.46 0.44 -17.83
CA SER A 26 -11.80 -0.67 -18.47
C SER A 26 -11.13 -0.18 -19.76
N ASP A 27 -9.81 -0.37 -19.87
CA ASP A 27 -9.12 -0.38 -21.17
C ASP A 27 -9.51 -1.64 -21.97
N SER A 28 -10.81 -1.94 -22.06
CA SER A 28 -11.34 -3.05 -22.86
C SER A 28 -11.74 -2.56 -24.23
N GLU A 29 -10.74 -2.34 -25.07
CA GLU A 29 -10.73 -3.05 -26.34
C GLU A 29 -9.90 -4.31 -26.07
N TYR A 30 -10.59 -5.38 -25.70
CA TYR A 30 -10.04 -6.73 -25.75
C TYR A 30 -11.19 -7.60 -26.25
N GLU A 31 -11.21 -7.80 -27.57
CA GLU A 31 -11.63 -9.06 -28.14
C GLU A 31 -10.55 -10.11 -27.81
N ASP A 32 -10.97 -11.36 -27.73
CA ASP A 32 -10.27 -12.53 -27.19
C ASP A 32 -8.90 -12.87 -27.84
N GLU A 33 -7.85 -12.06 -27.61
CA GLU A 33 -6.45 -12.46 -27.89
C GLU A 33 -5.71 -12.99 -26.64
N PHE A 34 -6.41 -13.15 -25.51
CA PHE A 34 -5.80 -13.49 -24.23
C PHE A 34 -5.31 -14.95 -24.13
N GLU A 35 -5.67 -15.84 -25.05
CA GLU A 35 -5.14 -17.21 -25.06
C GLU A 35 -3.74 -17.34 -25.70
N ASN A 36 -3.35 -16.42 -26.60
CA ASN A 36 -2.05 -16.52 -27.27
C ASN A 36 -0.88 -15.92 -26.47
N SER A 37 -1.15 -15.00 -25.52
CA SER A 37 -0.10 -14.43 -24.66
C SER A 37 0.26 -15.29 -23.44
N ILE A 38 -0.51 -16.33 -23.14
CA ILE A 38 -0.27 -17.23 -22.00
C ILE A 38 0.96 -18.12 -22.21
N PHE A 39 1.42 -18.28 -23.46
CA PHE A 39 2.63 -19.05 -23.80
C PHE A 39 3.93 -18.23 -23.89
N GLU A 40 3.88 -16.90 -23.86
CA GLU A 40 5.09 -16.05 -23.79
C GLU A 40 5.50 -15.77 -22.33
N ASN A 41 5.59 -16.80 -21.50
CA ASN A 41 6.41 -16.75 -20.27
C ASN A 41 7.82 -17.33 -20.48
N ASN A 42 8.16 -17.59 -21.74
CA ASN A 42 9.54 -17.47 -22.19
C ASN A 42 9.66 -16.10 -22.85
N GLU A 43 10.00 -15.06 -22.09
CA GLU A 43 10.83 -13.99 -22.68
C GLU A 43 12.15 -14.65 -23.07
N VAL A 44 12.14 -15.34 -24.22
CA VAL A 44 13.32 -15.46 -25.04
C VAL A 44 13.57 -14.04 -25.48
N ASP A 45 14.71 -13.47 -25.07
CA ASP A 45 15.26 -12.24 -25.65
C ASP A 45 15.38 -12.48 -27.17
N LEU A 46 14.31 -12.24 -27.94
CA LEU A 46 14.35 -12.16 -29.40
C LEU A 46 14.78 -10.75 -29.75
N ASP A 47 16.08 -10.54 -29.63
CA ASP A 47 16.74 -9.28 -29.92
C ASP A 47 17.19 -9.29 -31.38
N VAL A 48 16.42 -8.64 -32.26
CA VAL A 48 16.73 -8.49 -33.68
C VAL A 48 17.47 -7.17 -33.88
N SER A 49 18.80 -7.21 -33.88
CA SER A 49 19.65 -6.10 -34.32
C SER A 49 21.08 -6.60 -34.62
N ALA A 50 21.24 -7.30 -35.75
CA ALA A 50 22.51 -7.93 -36.16
C ALA A 50 23.59 -6.96 -36.69
N ASN A 51 23.36 -5.64 -36.72
CA ASN A 51 24.26 -4.70 -37.42
C ASN A 51 25.02 -3.70 -36.52
N PHE A 52 24.99 -3.85 -35.19
CA PHE A 52 25.73 -2.99 -34.25
C PHE A 52 26.71 -3.75 -33.33
N ASP A 53 26.84 -5.07 -33.47
CA ASP A 53 27.38 -5.95 -32.42
C ASP A 53 28.92 -6.04 -32.33
N GLU A 54 29.68 -5.82 -33.42
CA GLU A 54 31.15 -6.05 -33.38
C GLU A 54 31.91 -5.10 -32.45
N LYS A 55 31.49 -3.82 -32.32
CA LYS A 55 32.16 -2.86 -31.43
C LYS A 55 31.89 -3.15 -29.95
N VAL A 56 30.71 -3.65 -29.61
CA VAL A 56 30.28 -3.88 -28.22
C VAL A 56 30.84 -5.20 -27.68
N GLU A 57 30.96 -6.24 -28.52
CA GLU A 57 31.53 -7.53 -28.11
C GLU A 57 32.99 -7.42 -27.64
N SER A 58 33.78 -6.54 -28.26
CA SER A 58 35.16 -6.25 -27.85
C SER A 58 35.27 -5.71 -26.41
N LEU A 59 34.20 -5.12 -25.88
CA LEU A 59 34.16 -4.53 -24.53
C LEU A 59 33.93 -5.56 -23.41
N PHE A 60 33.61 -6.82 -23.73
CA PHE A 60 33.30 -7.85 -22.73
C PHE A 60 34.27 -9.04 -22.82
N SER A 61 35.57 -8.75 -22.95
CA SER A 61 36.63 -9.75 -22.85
C SER A 61 36.86 -10.16 -21.39
N TRP A 62 36.26 -11.28 -20.98
CA TRP A 62 36.40 -11.87 -19.65
C TRP A 62 37.70 -12.67 -19.53
N LYS A 63 38.53 -12.29 -18.55
CA LYS A 63 39.85 -12.90 -18.29
C LYS A 63 39.86 -13.68 -16.98
N GLU A 64 40.78 -14.63 -16.88
CA GLU A 64 41.10 -15.28 -15.61
C GLU A 64 41.75 -14.28 -14.64
N VAL A 65 41.69 -14.57 -13.35
CA VAL A 65 42.20 -13.69 -12.29
C VAL A 65 43.70 -13.91 -12.11
N GLU A 66 44.51 -12.92 -12.45
CA GLU A 66 45.98 -12.91 -12.39
C GLU A 66 46.51 -12.25 -11.10
N GLY A 67 45.64 -11.59 -10.33
CA GLY A 67 45.94 -11.04 -9.00
C GLY A 67 46.39 -9.58 -9.00
N SER A 68 46.52 -8.94 -10.15
CA SER A 68 46.86 -7.52 -10.33
C SER A 68 45.65 -6.63 -10.64
N GLU A 69 44.44 -7.19 -10.66
CA GLU A 69 43.22 -6.48 -11.03
C GLU A 69 42.91 -5.35 -10.04
N ALA A 70 42.89 -4.12 -10.54
CA ALA A 70 42.47 -2.96 -9.77
C ALA A 70 40.94 -2.95 -9.65
N ILE A 71 40.44 -3.05 -8.42
CA ILE A 71 39.02 -2.78 -8.11
C ILE A 71 38.92 -1.30 -7.82
N ASN A 72 38.17 -0.58 -8.64
CA ASN A 72 37.86 0.82 -8.38
C ASN A 72 36.46 0.91 -7.74
N VAL A 73 36.38 0.55 -6.46
CA VAL A 73 35.15 0.75 -5.68
C VAL A 73 34.95 2.26 -5.56
N LEU A 74 33.83 2.74 -6.07
CA LEU A 74 33.53 4.17 -5.99
C LEU A 74 33.21 4.51 -4.53
N PRO A 75 33.93 5.44 -3.89
CA PRO A 75 33.65 5.77 -2.49
C PRO A 75 32.29 6.44 -2.38
N PHE A 76 31.57 6.11 -1.31
CA PHE A 76 30.31 6.77 -1.01
C PHE A 76 30.58 8.21 -0.53
N SER A 77 29.97 9.17 -1.20
CA SER A 77 30.11 10.61 -0.94
C SER A 77 28.77 11.30 -0.61
N GLY A 78 27.69 10.53 -0.52
CA GLY A 78 26.37 11.04 -0.19
C GLY A 78 26.23 11.43 1.28
N LYS A 79 25.34 12.39 1.56
CA LYS A 79 24.80 12.58 2.91
C LYS A 79 23.83 11.44 3.22
N VAL A 80 23.57 11.18 4.50
CA VAL A 80 22.64 10.13 4.96
C VAL A 80 21.71 10.73 5.98
N GLY A 81 20.43 10.40 5.90
CA GLY A 81 19.43 10.86 6.86
C GLY A 81 18.57 12.00 6.33
N LEU A 82 18.00 12.78 7.24
CA LEU A 82 17.06 13.84 6.90
C LEU A 82 17.75 14.99 6.16
N LYS A 83 17.06 15.54 5.16
CA LYS A 83 17.54 16.68 4.35
C LYS A 83 17.23 18.05 4.95
N PHE A 84 16.54 18.09 6.09
CA PHE A 84 16.09 19.29 6.76
C PHE A 84 16.28 19.15 8.28
N ASP A 85 16.24 20.28 8.99
CA ASP A 85 16.29 20.30 10.45
C ASP A 85 14.96 19.80 11.05
N ALA A 86 15.03 18.65 11.73
CA ALA A 86 13.88 18.01 12.34
C ALA A 86 13.53 18.51 13.74
N SER A 87 14.23 19.53 14.28
CA SER A 87 14.04 20.02 15.65
C SER A 87 12.60 20.46 15.96
N ASN A 88 11.86 20.92 14.95
CA ASN A 88 10.46 21.34 15.07
C ASN A 88 9.45 20.20 14.88
N PHE A 89 9.89 19.00 14.50
CA PHE A 89 9.04 17.85 14.22
C PHE A 89 9.02 16.93 15.44
N LYS A 90 7.89 16.85 16.12
CA LYS A 90 7.78 16.10 17.39
C LYS A 90 6.74 15.00 17.35
N THR A 91 5.76 15.11 16.46
CA THR A 91 4.61 14.22 16.41
C THR A 91 4.59 13.37 15.15
N GLU A 92 3.85 12.27 15.20
CA GLU A 92 3.63 11.37 14.06
C GLU A 92 2.97 12.10 12.89
N ASN A 93 2.08 13.05 13.20
CA ASN A 93 1.41 13.87 12.21
C ASN A 93 2.39 14.82 11.50
N ASP A 94 3.39 15.36 12.21
CA ASP A 94 4.39 16.25 11.59
C ASP A 94 5.17 15.49 10.51
N PHE A 95 5.64 14.27 10.83
CA PHE A 95 6.34 13.43 9.86
C PHE A 95 5.41 12.87 8.78
N PHE A 96 4.15 12.58 9.09
CA PHE A 96 3.18 12.16 8.07
C PHE A 96 2.87 13.28 7.08
N LYS A 97 2.75 14.54 7.53
CA LYS A 97 2.52 15.70 6.67
C LYS A 97 3.68 16.02 5.73
N LEU A 98 4.90 15.59 6.06
CA LEU A 98 5.99 15.58 5.10
C LEU A 98 5.61 14.69 3.92
N MET A 99 5.17 13.46 4.16
CA MET A 99 4.87 12.47 3.11
C MET A 99 3.54 12.73 2.39
N PHE A 100 2.53 13.16 3.13
CA PHE A 100 1.18 13.43 2.66
C PHE A 100 0.95 14.93 2.71
N THR A 101 1.33 15.59 1.62
CA THR A 101 1.37 17.05 1.50
C THR A 101 -0.04 17.66 1.43
N ASP A 102 -0.14 18.96 1.72
CA ASP A 102 -1.40 19.70 1.53
C ASP A 102 -1.84 19.74 0.04
N GLU A 103 -0.89 19.59 -0.89
CA GLU A 103 -1.16 19.43 -2.31
C GLU A 103 -1.95 18.14 -2.59
N ILE A 104 -1.50 16.98 -2.07
CA ILE A 104 -2.24 15.72 -2.16
C ILE A 104 -3.64 15.89 -1.56
N LEU A 105 -3.73 16.48 -0.37
CA LEU A 105 -5.00 16.66 0.32
C LEU A 105 -5.97 17.56 -0.48
N SER A 106 -5.45 18.60 -1.13
CA SER A 106 -6.25 19.51 -1.97
C SER A 106 -6.75 18.79 -3.23
N ILE A 107 -5.88 18.03 -3.91
CA ILE A 107 -6.28 17.20 -5.06
C ILE A 107 -7.40 16.21 -4.68
N LEU A 108 -7.27 15.53 -3.54
CA LEU A 108 -8.30 14.59 -3.09
C LEU A 108 -9.65 15.27 -2.87
N VAL A 109 -9.67 16.45 -2.25
CA VAL A 109 -10.90 17.21 -2.01
C VAL A 109 -11.51 17.68 -3.33
N GLU A 110 -10.72 18.32 -4.18
CA GLU A 110 -11.15 18.89 -5.45
C GLU A 110 -11.70 17.82 -6.38
N GLU A 111 -10.92 16.76 -6.63
CA GLU A 111 -11.28 15.76 -7.64
C GLU A 111 -12.36 14.79 -7.15
N THR A 112 -12.45 14.52 -5.84
CA THR A 112 -13.56 13.74 -5.28
C THR A 112 -14.88 14.52 -5.40
N ASN A 113 -14.86 15.84 -5.12
CA ASN A 113 -16.05 16.68 -5.26
C ASN A 113 -16.45 16.86 -6.73
N ARG A 114 -15.47 17.09 -7.62
CA ARG A 114 -15.70 17.20 -9.07
C ARG A 114 -16.31 15.92 -9.62
N TYR A 115 -15.70 14.77 -9.34
CA TYR A 115 -16.20 13.48 -9.82
C TYR A 115 -17.59 13.16 -9.28
N ALA A 116 -17.88 13.48 -8.01
CA ALA A 116 -19.22 13.34 -7.46
C ALA A 116 -20.23 14.21 -8.24
N PHE A 117 -19.90 15.47 -8.53
CA PHE A 117 -20.75 16.37 -9.29
C PHE A 117 -20.97 15.86 -10.72
N ASP A 118 -19.91 15.44 -11.41
CA ASP A 118 -19.98 14.94 -12.78
C ASP A 118 -20.88 13.71 -12.88
N VAL A 119 -20.68 12.72 -12.02
CA VAL A 119 -21.51 11.50 -12.00
C VAL A 119 -22.97 11.82 -11.68
N LEU A 120 -23.22 12.72 -10.71
CA LEU A 120 -24.58 13.10 -10.34
C LEU A 120 -25.30 13.92 -11.42
N ASN A 121 -24.57 14.67 -12.25
CA ASN A 121 -25.14 15.44 -13.37
C ASN A 121 -25.30 14.63 -14.66
N LEU A 122 -24.34 13.76 -14.99
CA LEU A 122 -24.38 12.89 -16.18
C LEU A 122 -25.57 11.92 -16.14
N HIS A 123 -25.98 11.50 -14.95
CA HIS A 123 -27.19 10.69 -14.76
C HIS A 123 -28.49 11.50 -14.67
N GLY A 124 -28.54 12.69 -15.28
CA GLY A 124 -29.75 13.50 -15.33
C GLY A 124 -30.86 12.85 -16.16
N GLU A 125 -31.67 11.95 -15.59
CA GLU A 125 -33.02 11.49 -16.05
C GLU A 125 -33.47 10.29 -15.19
N THR A 126 -34.45 10.39 -14.29
CA THR A 126 -35.90 10.47 -14.56
C THR A 126 -36.62 10.88 -13.27
N SER A 127 -37.70 11.64 -13.42
CA SER A 127 -38.37 12.40 -12.35
C SER A 127 -39.09 11.60 -11.26
N ASP A 128 -39.05 10.26 -11.23
CA ASP A 128 -39.90 9.48 -10.30
C ASP A 128 -39.15 8.67 -9.23
N LYS A 129 -37.81 8.62 -9.27
CA LYS A 129 -36.98 7.91 -8.25
C LYS A 129 -36.39 8.85 -7.17
N ARG A 130 -36.82 10.11 -7.16
CA ARG A 130 -36.29 11.18 -6.30
C ARG A 130 -36.86 11.13 -4.88
N ASN A 131 -36.29 10.30 -4.03
CA ASN A 131 -36.28 10.63 -2.59
C ASN A 131 -34.95 10.40 -1.87
N HIS A 132 -33.94 9.76 -2.47
CA HIS A 132 -32.77 9.30 -1.69
C HIS A 132 -31.36 9.59 -2.26
N VAL A 133 -31.20 10.12 -3.49
CA VAL A 133 -29.87 10.43 -4.09
C VAL A 133 -29.50 11.94 -4.03
N SER A 134 -30.32 12.77 -3.36
CA SER A 134 -30.06 14.22 -3.19
C SER A 134 -29.11 14.56 -2.03
N SER A 135 -28.21 13.66 -1.63
CA SER A 135 -27.52 13.71 -0.32
C SER A 135 -26.00 13.88 -0.35
N TRP A 136 -25.37 14.02 -1.52
CA TRP A 136 -23.94 14.35 -1.56
C TRP A 136 -23.71 15.71 -0.91
N LYS A 137 -22.82 15.72 0.08
CA LYS A 137 -22.30 16.93 0.69
C LYS A 137 -20.85 17.01 0.30
N PRO A 138 -20.41 18.10 -0.34
CA PRO A 138 -19.01 18.26 -0.72
C PRO A 138 -18.11 18.01 0.48
N THR A 139 -17.12 17.14 0.29
CA THR A 139 -16.13 16.85 1.31
C THR A 139 -15.15 18.01 1.42
N ASN A 140 -14.53 18.18 2.58
CA ASN A 140 -13.45 19.13 2.80
C ASN A 140 -12.19 18.43 3.34
N LYS A 141 -11.11 19.20 3.55
CA LYS A 141 -9.82 18.68 4.04
C LYS A 141 -9.97 17.89 5.35
N ASN A 142 -10.75 18.39 6.30
CA ASN A 142 -10.99 17.74 7.59
C ASN A 142 -11.78 16.43 7.45
N GLU A 143 -12.77 16.39 6.56
CA GLU A 143 -13.53 15.16 6.29
C GLU A 143 -12.69 14.10 5.59
N ILE A 144 -11.82 14.48 4.64
CA ILE A 144 -10.86 13.55 4.02
C ILE A 144 -9.85 13.02 5.05
N LEU A 145 -9.32 13.86 5.95
CA LEU A 145 -8.41 13.39 7.01
C LEU A 145 -9.11 12.41 7.96
N LYS A 146 -10.36 12.68 8.37
CA LYS A 146 -11.17 11.74 9.15
C LYS A 146 -11.43 10.44 8.41
N PHE A 147 -11.80 10.52 7.14
CA PHE A 147 -11.99 9.35 6.27
C PHE A 147 -10.72 8.50 6.21
N LEU A 148 -9.56 9.11 5.98
CA LEU A 148 -8.27 8.41 5.96
C LEU A 148 -7.90 7.83 7.34
N GLY A 149 -8.19 8.56 8.43
CA GLY A 149 -8.01 8.05 9.79
C GLY A 149 -8.84 6.78 10.05
N LEU A 150 -10.09 6.76 9.58
CA LEU A 150 -10.92 5.54 9.63
C LEU A 150 -10.37 4.42 8.75
N ILE A 151 -9.92 4.70 7.53
CA ILE A 151 -9.29 3.71 6.64
C ILE A 151 -8.04 3.09 7.30
N LEU A 152 -7.19 3.89 7.92
CA LEU A 152 -6.01 3.41 8.64
C LEU A 152 -6.39 2.55 9.86
N LEU A 153 -7.45 2.93 10.57
CA LEU A 153 -8.00 2.16 11.69
C LEU A 153 -8.61 0.82 11.24
N MET A 154 -9.21 0.76 10.04
CA MET A 154 -9.70 -0.50 9.45
C MET A 154 -8.57 -1.50 9.17
N GLY A 155 -7.31 -1.04 9.07
CA GLY A 155 -6.13 -1.91 9.01
C GLY A 155 -5.71 -2.51 10.36
N HIS A 156 -6.23 -1.97 11.47
CA HIS A 156 -6.07 -2.54 12.82
C HIS A 156 -7.29 -3.36 13.25
N ILE A 157 -8.47 -2.99 12.77
CA ILE A 157 -9.74 -3.65 13.08
C ILE A 157 -10.31 -4.16 11.76
N GLU A 158 -10.12 -5.44 11.47
CA GLU A 158 -10.71 -6.08 10.30
C GLU A 158 -12.12 -6.58 10.64
N LYS A 159 -13.09 -6.31 9.77
CA LYS A 159 -14.47 -6.80 9.85
C LYS A 159 -14.87 -7.42 8.52
N ASP A 160 -15.83 -8.34 8.55
CA ASP A 160 -16.25 -9.09 7.35
C ASP A 160 -16.74 -8.16 6.24
N SER A 161 -17.70 -7.29 6.54
CA SER A 161 -18.19 -6.29 5.60
C SER A 161 -17.79 -4.87 5.99
N ILE A 162 -17.88 -3.93 5.04
CA ILE A 162 -17.61 -2.52 5.32
C ILE A 162 -18.72 -1.87 6.15
N GLN A 163 -19.94 -2.41 6.07
CA GLN A 163 -21.09 -1.92 6.83
C GLN A 163 -20.95 -2.28 8.32
N ASP A 164 -20.28 -3.40 8.64
CA ASP A 164 -20.12 -3.89 10.01
C ASP A 164 -19.33 -2.93 10.92
N TYR A 165 -18.55 -2.01 10.36
CA TYR A 165 -17.90 -0.95 11.14
C TYR A 165 -18.91 -0.02 11.84
N TRP A 166 -20.11 0.10 11.29
CA TRP A 166 -21.19 0.93 11.83
C TRP A 166 -22.31 0.12 12.51
N THR A 167 -22.11 -1.19 12.70
CA THR A 167 -23.10 -2.03 13.39
C THR A 167 -23.30 -1.60 14.85
N THR A 168 -24.52 -1.79 15.34
CA THR A 168 -24.90 -1.61 16.76
C THR A 168 -25.11 -2.96 17.45
N ASN A 169 -24.76 -4.08 16.79
CA ASN A 169 -24.76 -5.39 17.43
C ASN A 169 -23.67 -5.41 18.52
N TYR A 170 -24.09 -5.52 19.78
CA TYR A 170 -23.22 -5.45 20.95
C TYR A 170 -22.05 -6.47 20.94
N LEU A 171 -22.18 -7.58 20.20
CA LEU A 171 -21.14 -8.61 20.10
C LEU A 171 -19.90 -8.12 19.33
N VAL A 172 -20.10 -7.22 18.37
CA VAL A 172 -19.06 -6.82 17.42
C VAL A 172 -19.00 -5.31 17.22
N GLU A 173 -19.77 -4.53 17.98
CA GLU A 173 -19.83 -3.09 17.75
C GLU A 173 -18.48 -2.40 17.98
N THR A 174 -18.18 -1.43 17.12
CA THR A 174 -17.02 -0.54 17.26
C THR A 174 -17.52 0.90 17.19
N PRO A 175 -18.04 1.45 18.31
CA PRO A 175 -18.76 2.74 18.34
C PRO A 175 -18.00 3.90 17.74
N PHE A 176 -16.67 3.86 17.85
CA PHE A 176 -15.79 4.90 17.35
C PHE A 176 -16.01 5.26 15.87
N PHE A 177 -16.25 4.29 14.98
CA PHE A 177 -16.47 4.58 13.56
C PHE A 177 -17.70 5.46 13.32
N ARG A 178 -18.83 5.16 13.98
CA ARG A 178 -20.08 5.92 13.85
C ARG A 178 -20.04 7.28 14.56
N GLU A 179 -19.18 7.44 15.56
CA GLU A 179 -18.94 8.72 16.24
C GLU A 179 -18.12 9.69 15.37
N VAL A 180 -17.16 9.17 14.60
CA VAL A 180 -16.29 9.97 13.73
C VAL A 180 -17.01 10.41 12.45
N MET A 181 -17.66 9.47 11.77
CA MET A 181 -18.30 9.72 10.48
C MET A 181 -19.52 8.82 10.31
N PRO A 182 -20.69 9.34 9.87
CA PRO A 182 -21.83 8.49 9.54
C PRO A 182 -21.50 7.51 8.41
N ARG A 183 -22.03 6.28 8.50
CA ARG A 183 -21.80 5.19 7.51
C ARG A 183 -21.98 5.67 6.08
N ASP A 184 -23.13 6.29 5.80
CA ASP A 184 -23.50 6.65 4.44
C ASP A 184 -22.57 7.72 3.88
N HIS A 185 -22.11 8.66 4.71
CA HIS A 185 -21.14 9.66 4.29
C HIS A 185 -19.77 9.05 4.00
N PHE A 186 -19.31 8.11 4.83
CA PHE A 186 -18.08 7.37 4.56
C PHE A 186 -18.17 6.59 3.23
N LEU A 187 -19.29 5.90 2.99
CA LEU A 187 -19.49 5.14 1.76
C LEU A 187 -19.58 6.05 0.53
N MET A 188 -20.18 7.24 0.67
CA MET A 188 -20.20 8.25 -0.40
C MET A 188 -18.79 8.76 -0.74
N ILE A 189 -17.99 9.12 0.27
CA ILE A 189 -16.59 9.52 0.04
C ILE A 189 -15.83 8.36 -0.61
N LEU A 190 -15.97 7.14 -0.09
CA LEU A 190 -15.32 5.97 -0.68
C LEU A 190 -15.77 5.73 -2.12
N LYS A 191 -17.05 5.95 -2.47
CA LYS A 191 -17.56 5.83 -3.85
C LYS A 191 -16.93 6.84 -4.78
N PHE A 192 -16.99 8.11 -4.42
CA PHE A 192 -16.56 9.21 -5.27
C PHE A 192 -15.07 9.55 -5.16
N LEU A 193 -14.30 8.87 -4.29
CA LEU A 193 -12.86 9.07 -4.17
C LEU A 193 -12.18 8.97 -5.54
N HIS A 194 -11.61 10.11 -5.97
CA HIS A 194 -11.04 10.32 -7.30
C HIS A 194 -9.78 11.20 -7.21
N PHE A 195 -8.95 11.19 -8.26
CA PHE A 195 -7.59 11.75 -8.18
C PHE A 195 -7.18 12.62 -9.39
N SER A 196 -8.08 12.83 -10.36
CA SER A 196 -7.82 13.62 -11.56
C SER A 196 -9.11 14.12 -12.22
N ASP A 197 -9.06 15.25 -12.89
CA ASP A 197 -10.15 15.69 -13.75
C ASP A 197 -10.30 14.77 -14.98
N ASN A 198 -11.49 14.16 -15.14
CA ASN A 198 -11.76 13.25 -16.26
C ASN A 198 -11.86 13.97 -17.61
N SER A 199 -12.13 15.28 -17.63
CA SER A 199 -12.17 16.07 -18.86
C SER A 199 -10.78 16.22 -19.51
N LEU A 200 -9.71 15.96 -18.75
CA LEU A 200 -8.33 16.01 -19.23
C LEU A 200 -7.84 14.67 -19.82
N LYS A 201 -8.73 13.68 -19.99
CA LYS A 201 -8.36 12.39 -20.57
C LYS A 201 -7.91 12.57 -22.02
N GLU A 202 -6.63 12.32 -22.26
CA GLU A 202 -6.09 12.27 -23.63
C GLU A 202 -6.62 11.05 -24.38
N SER A 203 -6.63 11.14 -25.72
CA SER A 203 -6.91 9.98 -26.58
C SER A 203 -5.87 8.88 -26.37
N ARG A 204 -6.31 7.61 -26.39
CA ARG A 204 -5.44 6.45 -26.23
C ARG A 204 -4.38 6.33 -27.33
N ASP A 205 -4.71 6.82 -28.53
CA ASP A 205 -3.80 6.81 -29.68
C ASP A 205 -2.78 7.94 -29.61
N SER A 206 -2.93 8.88 -28.66
CA SER A 206 -1.95 9.93 -28.46
C SER A 206 -0.60 9.31 -28.10
N PRO A 207 0.50 9.72 -28.76
CA PRO A 207 1.83 9.30 -28.36
C PRO A 207 2.15 9.76 -26.93
N THR A 208 1.46 10.76 -26.37
CA THR A 208 1.66 11.24 -25.00
C THR A 208 0.78 10.54 -23.96
N TYR A 209 -0.10 9.61 -24.36
CA TYR A 209 -1.05 8.97 -23.45
C TYR A 209 -0.33 8.25 -22.30
N ASP A 210 -0.54 8.75 -21.09
CA ASP A 210 -0.02 8.14 -19.87
C ASP A 210 -1.04 7.16 -19.29
N ARG A 211 -0.76 5.86 -19.30
CA ARG A 211 -1.65 4.85 -18.70
C ARG A 211 -1.91 5.06 -17.19
N LEU A 212 -1.08 5.84 -16.50
CA LEU A 212 -1.25 6.19 -15.09
C LEU A 212 -1.97 7.53 -14.86
N TRP A 213 -2.43 8.22 -15.91
CA TRP A 213 -2.91 9.62 -15.86
C TRP A 213 -3.88 9.90 -14.71
N LYS A 214 -4.79 8.94 -14.44
CA LYS A 214 -5.82 9.07 -13.40
C LYS A 214 -5.31 9.30 -11.99
N ILE A 215 -4.07 8.88 -11.69
CA ILE A 215 -3.46 9.02 -10.36
C ILE A 215 -2.04 9.58 -10.44
N ARG A 216 -1.60 10.00 -11.64
CA ARG A 216 -0.24 10.49 -11.91
C ARG A 216 0.18 11.59 -10.95
N LYS A 217 -0.66 12.62 -10.76
CA LYS A 217 -0.38 13.75 -9.86
C LYS A 217 -0.10 13.29 -8.42
N ILE A 218 -0.94 12.39 -7.89
CA ILE A 218 -0.77 11.84 -6.54
C ILE A 218 0.49 10.97 -6.45
N PHE A 219 0.72 10.10 -7.43
CA PHE A 219 1.88 9.21 -7.47
C PHE A 219 3.19 10.00 -7.51
N ASP A 220 3.29 11.00 -8.39
CA ASP A 220 4.49 11.83 -8.55
C ASP A 220 4.73 12.68 -7.32
N ASN A 221 3.68 13.18 -6.66
CA ASN A 221 3.81 13.92 -5.40
C ASN A 221 4.45 13.06 -4.30
N PHE A 222 3.93 11.86 -4.04
CA PHE A 222 4.54 10.93 -3.08
C PHE A 222 5.99 10.62 -3.46
N ASN A 223 6.23 10.29 -4.73
CA ASN A 223 7.56 9.88 -5.18
C ASN A 223 8.58 11.03 -5.08
N ARG A 224 8.18 12.26 -5.42
CA ARG A 224 8.97 13.48 -5.23
C ARG A 224 9.31 13.65 -3.76
N THR A 225 8.31 13.63 -2.89
CA THR A 225 8.51 13.94 -1.48
C THR A 225 9.36 12.90 -0.77
N PHE A 226 9.23 11.61 -1.11
CA PHE A 226 10.10 10.57 -0.56
C PHE A 226 11.59 10.82 -0.82
N LYS A 227 11.93 11.45 -1.95
CA LYS A 227 13.29 11.84 -2.31
C LYS A 227 13.72 13.17 -1.69
N GLU A 228 12.81 14.12 -1.50
CA GLU A 228 13.12 15.46 -0.98
C GLU A 228 13.42 15.49 0.52
N VAL A 229 12.85 14.57 1.30
CA VAL A 229 12.93 14.61 2.77
C VAL A 229 14.10 13.81 3.35
N TYR A 230 14.66 12.87 2.59
CA TYR A 230 15.63 11.89 3.07
C TYR A 230 16.71 11.58 2.02
N ASP A 231 17.96 11.41 2.44
CA ASP A 231 19.02 10.78 1.66
C ASP A 231 19.27 9.34 2.17
N PRO A 232 19.27 8.33 1.28
CA PRO A 232 19.47 6.94 1.65
C PRO A 232 20.91 6.65 2.10
N THR A 233 21.08 5.54 2.80
CA THR A 233 22.40 5.03 3.16
C THR A 233 23.19 4.59 1.92
N GLU A 234 24.48 4.27 2.10
CA GLU A 234 25.33 3.76 1.02
C GLU A 234 24.70 2.56 0.29
N ASN A 235 24.03 1.66 1.02
CA ASN A 235 23.52 0.40 0.47
C ASN A 235 22.01 0.50 0.21
N VAL A 236 21.61 0.25 -1.03
CA VAL A 236 20.21 0.27 -1.46
C VAL A 236 19.86 -0.99 -2.24
N SER A 237 18.62 -1.45 -2.17
CA SER A 237 18.13 -2.57 -2.99
C SER A 237 17.18 -2.09 -4.07
N PHE A 238 17.26 -2.68 -5.25
CA PHE A 238 16.33 -2.50 -6.36
C PHE A 238 15.56 -3.81 -6.58
N ASP A 239 14.23 -3.76 -6.49
CA ASP A 239 13.37 -4.94 -6.68
C ASP A 239 11.94 -4.53 -7.08
N GLU A 240 11.12 -5.51 -7.48
CA GLU A 240 9.69 -5.34 -7.71
C GLU A 240 8.80 -5.77 -6.52
N VAL A 241 7.67 -5.06 -6.38
CA VAL A 241 6.55 -5.45 -5.53
C VAL A 241 5.26 -5.61 -6.33
N ILE A 242 4.33 -6.42 -5.79
CA ILE A 242 3.02 -6.64 -6.39
C ILE A 242 1.91 -6.18 -5.45
N ILE A 243 1.13 -5.20 -5.90
CA ILE A 243 -0.07 -4.73 -5.23
C ILE A 243 -1.23 -5.60 -5.70
N LYS A 244 -1.72 -6.49 -4.83
CA LYS A 244 -2.76 -7.48 -5.16
C LYS A 244 -4.00 -6.80 -5.76
N PHE A 245 -4.29 -7.11 -7.02
CA PHE A 245 -5.44 -6.57 -7.76
C PHE A 245 -5.86 -7.56 -8.84
N LYS A 246 -7.17 -7.84 -8.92
CA LYS A 246 -7.73 -8.79 -9.91
C LYS A 246 -8.70 -8.13 -10.91
N GLY A 247 -8.95 -6.83 -10.78
CA GLY A 247 -9.83 -6.11 -11.71
C GLY A 247 -9.25 -6.02 -13.13
N ARG A 248 -10.03 -5.43 -14.04
CA ARG A 248 -9.64 -5.24 -15.44
C ARG A 248 -8.79 -3.98 -15.57
N ILE A 249 -7.57 -4.15 -16.07
CA ILE A 249 -6.64 -3.06 -16.39
C ILE A 249 -5.54 -3.63 -17.29
N HIS A 250 -5.11 -2.85 -18.28
CA HIS A 250 -4.16 -3.29 -19.31
C HIS A 250 -2.82 -3.78 -18.73
N PHE A 251 -2.28 -3.08 -17.74
CA PHE A 251 -0.94 -3.35 -17.19
C PHE A 251 -0.95 -4.21 -15.92
N LYS A 252 -2.01 -5.00 -15.69
CA LYS A 252 -2.02 -6.03 -14.64
C LYS A 252 -0.99 -7.10 -14.97
N GLN A 253 -0.31 -7.62 -13.96
CA GLN A 253 0.71 -8.64 -14.11
C GLN A 253 0.35 -9.91 -13.33
N TYR A 254 0.73 -11.06 -13.89
CA TYR A 254 0.71 -12.35 -13.24
C TYR A 254 2.14 -12.81 -12.95
N ILE A 255 2.50 -12.96 -11.67
CA ILE A 255 3.82 -13.43 -11.23
C ILE A 255 3.63 -14.72 -10.41
N PRO A 256 3.72 -15.91 -11.05
CA PRO A 256 3.36 -17.19 -10.42
C PRO A 256 4.10 -17.48 -9.10
N LYS A 257 5.37 -17.06 -9.03
CA LYS A 257 6.28 -17.32 -7.91
C LYS A 257 6.07 -16.40 -6.69
N LYS A 258 5.31 -15.31 -6.81
CA LYS A 258 5.02 -14.40 -5.69
C LYS A 258 3.72 -14.84 -4.98
N ARG A 259 3.63 -14.63 -3.66
CA ARG A 259 2.41 -14.94 -2.87
C ARG A 259 1.17 -14.24 -3.42
N LYS A 260 1.32 -12.98 -3.84
CA LYS A 260 0.30 -12.19 -4.53
C LYS A 260 0.54 -12.36 -6.04
N GLN A 261 -0.08 -13.36 -6.64
CA GLN A 261 0.22 -13.69 -8.04
C GLN A 261 -0.33 -12.68 -9.04
N TRP A 262 -1.51 -12.09 -8.79
CA TRP A 262 -2.14 -11.10 -9.67
C TRP A 262 -2.12 -9.71 -9.04
N GLY A 263 -1.66 -8.71 -9.79
CA GLY A 263 -1.68 -7.34 -9.30
C GLY A 263 -1.03 -6.29 -10.18
N LEU A 264 -0.89 -5.09 -9.63
CA LEU A 264 -0.11 -4.00 -10.22
C LEU A 264 1.36 -4.21 -9.83
N LYS A 265 2.25 -4.29 -10.81
CA LYS A 265 3.71 -4.39 -10.58
C LYS A 265 4.29 -3.00 -10.40
N MET A 266 5.14 -2.84 -9.38
CA MET A 266 5.82 -1.59 -9.09
C MET A 266 7.28 -1.87 -8.75
N TYR A 267 8.21 -1.18 -9.40
CA TYR A 267 9.63 -1.21 -9.10
C TYR A 267 9.93 -0.23 -7.98
N LYS A 268 10.88 -0.58 -7.10
CA LYS A 268 11.27 0.23 -5.95
C LYS A 268 12.78 0.26 -5.77
N ILE A 269 13.29 1.41 -5.35
CA ILE A 269 14.57 1.54 -4.66
C ILE A 269 14.27 1.71 -3.17
N ALA A 270 14.87 0.85 -2.34
CA ALA A 270 14.71 0.91 -0.89
C ALA A 270 16.05 1.01 -0.16
N ASP A 271 16.07 1.81 0.90
CA ASP A 271 17.17 1.94 1.85
C ASP A 271 17.21 0.75 2.84
N ALA A 272 18.36 0.54 3.49
CA ALA A 272 18.59 -0.48 4.52
C ALA A 272 17.53 -0.59 5.62
N THR A 273 16.87 0.51 5.95
CA THR A 273 15.78 0.55 6.94
C THR A 273 14.43 0.00 6.43
N GLY A 274 14.30 -0.21 5.12
CA GLY A 274 13.05 -0.50 4.43
C GLY A 274 12.32 0.75 3.91
N TYR A 275 12.92 1.94 4.04
CA TYR A 275 12.37 3.18 3.49
C TYR A 275 12.33 3.12 1.96
N THR A 276 11.16 3.39 1.37
CA THR A 276 11.01 3.46 -0.09
C THR A 276 11.50 4.82 -0.58
N TYR A 277 12.61 4.85 -1.31
CA TYR A 277 13.24 6.08 -1.78
C TYR A 277 12.70 6.54 -3.14
N ASP A 278 12.55 5.62 -4.08
CA ASP A 278 11.97 5.89 -5.40
C ASP A 278 11.10 4.71 -5.85
N MET A 279 10.07 4.99 -6.64
CA MET A 279 9.14 3.98 -7.15
C MET A 279 8.64 4.28 -8.56
N ARG A 280 8.37 3.23 -9.34
CA ARG A 280 7.78 3.34 -10.68
C ARG A 280 6.79 2.20 -10.93
N VAL A 281 5.58 2.54 -11.38
CA VAL A 281 4.57 1.54 -11.79
C VAL A 281 4.96 0.98 -13.15
N TYR A 282 4.88 -0.34 -13.31
CA TYR A 282 4.97 -0.99 -14.62
C TYR A 282 3.66 -0.77 -15.38
N LEU A 283 3.75 -0.19 -16.57
CA LEU A 283 2.60 0.19 -17.38
C LEU A 283 2.40 -0.68 -18.62
N GLY A 284 3.05 -1.83 -18.73
CA GLY A 284 3.05 -2.67 -19.93
C GLY A 284 4.24 -2.39 -20.85
N LYS A 285 4.21 -2.91 -22.07
CA LYS A 285 5.17 -2.53 -23.12
C LYS A 285 4.91 -1.06 -23.50
N ASP A 286 5.89 -0.19 -23.28
CA ASP A 286 5.85 1.23 -23.67
C ASP A 286 6.25 1.36 -25.14
N LYS A 287 5.43 2.02 -25.97
CA LYS A 287 5.75 2.27 -27.39
C LYS A 287 7.00 3.15 -27.59
N LYS A 288 7.45 3.83 -26.53
CA LYS A 288 8.57 4.80 -26.51
C LYS A 288 9.89 4.26 -25.99
N GLU A 289 9.95 3.02 -25.51
CA GLU A 289 11.21 2.46 -25.05
C GLU A 289 12.16 2.26 -26.23
N ASN A 290 13.43 2.64 -26.05
CA ASN A 290 14.47 2.38 -27.03
C ASN A 290 14.52 0.88 -27.31
N LEU A 291 14.15 0.50 -28.54
CA LEU A 291 14.16 -0.89 -29.00
C LEU A 291 15.56 -1.53 -28.95
N SER A 292 16.62 -0.72 -28.82
CA SER A 292 18.00 -1.20 -28.74
C SER A 292 18.39 -1.79 -27.39
N THR A 293 17.61 -1.58 -26.33
CA THR A 293 17.94 -2.03 -24.97
C THR A 293 16.75 -2.66 -24.26
N SER A 294 16.98 -3.71 -23.47
CA SER A 294 15.90 -4.41 -22.75
C SER A 294 15.07 -3.48 -21.85
N ALA A 295 13.77 -3.78 -21.68
CA ALA A 295 12.89 -3.05 -20.77
C ALA A 295 13.44 -3.01 -19.32
N THR A 296 14.07 -4.11 -18.89
CA THR A 296 14.74 -4.20 -17.58
C THR A 296 15.94 -3.25 -17.46
N TYR A 297 16.72 -3.08 -18.54
CA TYR A 297 17.79 -2.10 -18.58
C TYR A 297 17.21 -0.69 -18.45
N ASN A 298 16.19 -0.35 -19.25
CA ASN A 298 15.62 0.98 -19.32
C ASN A 298 15.04 1.44 -17.97
N VAL A 299 14.35 0.55 -17.25
CA VAL A 299 13.76 0.87 -15.95
C VAL A 299 14.82 1.10 -14.88
N VAL A 300 15.83 0.22 -14.77
CA VAL A 300 16.89 0.36 -13.76
C VAL A 300 17.73 1.59 -14.07
N ASN A 301 18.06 1.79 -15.35
CA ASN A 301 18.77 2.98 -15.79
C ASN A 301 18.00 4.23 -15.35
N ALA A 302 16.74 4.41 -15.75
CA ALA A 302 15.97 5.61 -15.40
C ALA A 302 15.82 5.84 -13.89
N MET A 303 15.49 4.80 -13.11
CA MET A 303 15.26 4.95 -11.67
C MET A 303 16.54 5.22 -10.88
N THR A 304 17.69 4.74 -11.33
CA THR A 304 18.96 4.98 -10.62
C THR A 304 19.52 6.40 -10.79
N ASP A 305 18.87 7.27 -11.58
CA ASP A 305 19.28 8.67 -11.71
C ASP A 305 19.20 9.44 -10.37
N CYS A 306 18.28 9.07 -9.48
CA CYS A 306 18.13 9.72 -8.18
C CYS A 306 19.30 9.46 -7.20
N ILE A 307 20.18 8.51 -7.53
CA ILE A 307 21.36 8.12 -6.74
C ILE A 307 22.68 8.25 -7.51
N LYS A 308 22.65 8.85 -8.70
CA LYS A 308 23.80 9.07 -9.57
C LYS A 308 24.88 9.92 -8.89
N GLY A 309 26.15 9.55 -9.09
CA GLY A 309 27.32 10.34 -8.67
C GLY A 309 27.70 10.25 -7.19
N LYS A 310 26.93 9.54 -6.36
CA LYS A 310 27.14 9.46 -4.91
C LYS A 310 27.92 8.22 -4.46
N GLY A 311 28.23 7.28 -5.36
CA GLY A 311 28.92 6.03 -5.02
C GLY A 311 28.05 4.99 -4.28
N HIS A 312 26.72 5.08 -4.37
CA HIS A 312 25.82 4.08 -3.76
C HIS A 312 26.12 2.66 -4.27
N LYS A 313 25.85 1.67 -3.41
CA LYS A 313 25.92 0.24 -3.68
C LYS A 313 24.51 -0.31 -3.90
N VAL A 314 24.19 -0.63 -5.15
CA VAL A 314 22.87 -1.14 -5.55
C VAL A 314 22.87 -2.66 -5.61
N PHE A 315 21.97 -3.27 -4.84
CA PHE A 315 21.75 -4.71 -4.83
C PHE A 315 20.49 -5.06 -5.59
N MET A 316 20.57 -6.01 -6.53
CA MET A 316 19.41 -6.40 -7.35
C MET A 316 19.43 -7.88 -7.72
N ASP A 317 18.28 -8.40 -8.13
CA ASP A 317 18.12 -9.80 -8.49
C ASP A 317 18.55 -10.08 -9.95
N SER A 318 18.47 -11.36 -10.33
CA SER A 318 18.81 -11.83 -11.68
C SER A 318 17.87 -11.37 -12.79
N PHE A 319 16.68 -10.85 -12.46
CA PHE A 319 15.77 -10.28 -13.43
C PHE A 319 16.29 -8.93 -13.94
N PHE A 320 17.01 -8.17 -13.11
CA PHE A 320 17.59 -6.87 -13.48
C PHE A 320 19.06 -6.92 -13.92
N SER A 321 19.87 -7.82 -13.36
CA SER A 321 21.32 -7.82 -13.60
C SER A 321 21.69 -8.20 -15.04
N SER A 322 22.48 -7.34 -15.70
CA SER A 322 23.18 -7.64 -16.96
C SER A 322 24.56 -6.95 -17.01
N PRO A 323 25.56 -7.54 -17.70
CA PRO A 323 26.89 -6.92 -17.86
C PRO A 323 26.86 -5.53 -18.51
N GLU A 324 25.98 -5.34 -19.50
CA GLU A 324 25.82 -4.05 -20.18
C GLU A 324 25.29 -2.96 -19.25
N LEU A 325 24.19 -3.23 -18.54
CA LEU A 325 23.64 -2.32 -17.53
C LEU A 325 24.71 -1.91 -16.51
N TYR A 326 25.46 -2.90 -16.03
CA TYR A 326 26.44 -2.70 -14.98
C TYR A 326 27.63 -1.87 -15.45
N ARG A 327 28.11 -2.11 -16.67
CA ARG A 327 29.11 -1.24 -17.30
C ARG A 327 28.65 0.22 -17.32
N ASP A 328 27.39 0.48 -17.71
CA ASP A 328 26.89 1.85 -17.89
C ASP A 328 26.57 2.52 -16.55
N LEU A 329 26.04 1.78 -15.57
CA LEU A 329 25.89 2.26 -14.19
C LEU A 329 27.25 2.66 -13.57
N LEU A 330 28.31 1.88 -13.82
CA LEU A 330 29.67 2.21 -13.35
C LEU A 330 30.23 3.43 -14.09
N LYS A 331 30.24 3.40 -15.43
CA LYS A 331 30.92 4.42 -16.24
C LYS A 331 30.19 5.76 -16.23
N GLU A 332 28.89 5.74 -16.47
CA GLU A 332 28.06 6.93 -16.70
C GLU A 332 27.41 7.46 -15.43
N LYS A 333 27.05 6.57 -14.48
CA LYS A 333 26.33 6.98 -13.26
C LYS A 333 27.18 6.97 -12.00
N LYS A 334 28.39 6.43 -12.04
CA LYS A 334 29.26 6.29 -10.87
C LYS A 334 28.55 5.56 -9.72
N ILE A 335 27.97 4.40 -10.03
CA ILE A 335 27.24 3.54 -9.09
C ILE A 335 27.97 2.19 -8.93
N ASN A 336 28.08 1.72 -7.69
CA ASN A 336 28.51 0.38 -7.37
C ASN A 336 27.31 -0.58 -7.41
N PHE A 337 27.54 -1.85 -7.75
CA PHE A 337 26.48 -2.86 -7.83
C PHE A 337 26.94 -4.25 -7.41
N CYS A 338 25.97 -5.04 -6.95
CA CYS A 338 26.12 -6.47 -6.76
C CYS A 338 24.77 -7.16 -6.94
N GLY A 339 24.71 -8.16 -7.81
CA GLY A 339 23.49 -8.91 -8.03
C GLY A 339 23.77 -10.34 -8.43
N THR A 340 22.77 -11.19 -8.22
CA THR A 340 22.72 -12.49 -8.89
C THR A 340 22.50 -12.26 -10.37
N VAL A 341 23.06 -13.09 -11.24
CA VAL A 341 22.90 -12.95 -12.70
C VAL A 341 22.54 -14.29 -13.32
N ARG A 342 21.75 -14.28 -14.40
CA ARG A 342 21.46 -15.52 -15.12
C ARG A 342 22.65 -15.86 -16.03
N PRO A 343 23.12 -17.12 -16.08
CA PRO A 343 24.31 -17.48 -16.85
C PRO A 343 24.14 -17.30 -18.37
N ASN A 344 22.89 -17.23 -18.85
CA ASN A 344 22.56 -17.02 -20.25
C ASN A 344 22.38 -15.54 -20.64
N ARG A 345 22.63 -14.57 -19.75
CA ARG A 345 22.56 -13.14 -20.09
C ARG A 345 23.58 -12.79 -21.18
N LYS A 346 23.19 -11.90 -22.11
CA LYS A 346 24.09 -11.36 -23.14
C LYS A 346 25.35 -10.79 -22.48
N HIS A 347 26.50 -11.04 -23.10
CA HIS A 347 27.84 -10.64 -22.64
C HIS A 347 28.32 -11.23 -21.30
N PHE A 348 27.57 -12.14 -20.65
CA PHE A 348 28.03 -12.85 -19.47
C PHE A 348 28.93 -14.03 -19.88
N PRO A 349 30.00 -14.37 -19.13
CA PRO A 349 30.94 -15.41 -19.55
C PRO A 349 30.29 -16.80 -19.54
N LYS A 350 29.99 -17.33 -20.73
CA LYS A 350 29.39 -18.67 -20.90
C LYS A 350 30.28 -19.78 -20.31
N ASN A 351 31.60 -19.60 -20.41
CA ASN A 351 32.62 -20.52 -19.87
C ASN A 351 33.15 -20.05 -18.51
N LEU A 352 32.30 -19.49 -17.64
CA LEU A 352 32.71 -19.07 -16.30
C LEU A 352 33.02 -20.26 -15.40
N ALA A 353 32.15 -21.27 -15.41
CA ALA A 353 32.21 -22.37 -14.47
C ALA A 353 32.15 -23.71 -15.22
N PRO A 354 32.96 -24.71 -14.81
CA PRO A 354 32.87 -26.04 -15.38
C PRO A 354 31.53 -26.70 -15.02
N CYS A 355 31.09 -27.67 -15.84
CA CYS A 355 29.85 -28.42 -15.61
C CYS A 355 29.87 -29.21 -14.29
N LYS A 356 31.07 -29.63 -13.83
CA LYS A 356 31.26 -30.39 -12.59
C LYS A 356 32.04 -29.53 -11.59
N MET A 357 31.34 -29.05 -10.56
CA MET A 357 31.91 -28.35 -9.41
C MET A 357 31.49 -29.07 -8.13
N LYS A 358 32.41 -29.20 -7.17
CA LYS A 358 32.15 -29.67 -5.80
C LYS A 358 31.56 -28.54 -4.98
N GLN A 359 30.80 -28.89 -3.94
CA GLN A 359 30.26 -27.89 -3.02
C GLN A 359 31.41 -27.13 -2.33
N GLY A 360 31.34 -25.80 -2.34
CA GLY A 360 32.40 -24.91 -1.89
C GLY A 360 33.25 -24.32 -3.03
N ASP A 361 33.27 -24.96 -4.21
CA ASP A 361 34.09 -24.51 -5.33
C ASP A 361 33.68 -23.12 -5.82
N LEU A 362 34.68 -22.37 -6.30
CA LEU A 362 34.55 -21.04 -6.87
C LEU A 362 35.17 -20.98 -8.26
N ALA A 363 34.50 -20.30 -9.19
CA ALA A 363 35.08 -19.91 -10.46
C ALA A 363 34.84 -18.41 -10.68
N VAL A 364 35.87 -17.67 -11.06
CA VAL A 364 35.84 -16.21 -11.11
C VAL A 364 36.48 -15.73 -12.41
N LYS A 365 35.85 -14.74 -13.05
CA LYS A 365 36.43 -13.99 -14.16
C LYS A 365 36.29 -12.50 -13.94
N PHE A 366 37.21 -11.76 -14.54
CA PHE A 366 37.24 -10.31 -14.45
C PHE A 366 37.15 -9.67 -15.83
N CYS A 367 36.40 -8.57 -15.93
CA CYS A 367 36.30 -7.76 -17.14
C CYS A 367 36.03 -6.30 -16.77
N ASN A 368 36.93 -5.39 -17.17
CA ASN A 368 36.70 -3.94 -17.11
C ASN A 368 36.19 -3.41 -15.75
N GLY A 369 36.78 -3.88 -14.64
CA GLY A 369 36.36 -3.47 -13.29
C GLY A 369 35.19 -4.27 -12.72
N MET A 370 34.69 -5.28 -13.44
CA MET A 370 33.62 -6.17 -12.99
C MET A 370 34.14 -7.58 -12.74
N THR A 371 33.68 -8.16 -11.65
CA THR A 371 33.91 -9.54 -11.23
C THR A 371 32.65 -10.35 -11.49
N ALA A 372 32.77 -11.38 -12.32
CA ALA A 372 31.78 -12.44 -12.49
C ALA A 372 32.22 -13.66 -11.66
N MET A 373 31.33 -14.19 -10.83
CA MET A 373 31.64 -15.31 -9.94
C MET A 373 30.56 -16.38 -10.02
N CYS A 374 30.97 -17.64 -10.09
CA CYS A 374 30.11 -18.78 -9.84
C CYS A 374 30.57 -19.49 -8.56
N TRP A 375 29.66 -19.64 -7.61
CA TRP A 375 29.89 -20.40 -6.39
C TRP A 375 28.97 -21.61 -6.34
N LYS A 376 29.53 -22.78 -6.04
CA LYS A 376 28.75 -24.00 -5.88
C LYS A 376 28.36 -24.17 -4.41
N ASP A 377 27.12 -23.82 -4.07
CA ASP A 377 26.47 -24.32 -2.85
C ASP A 377 25.78 -25.67 -3.17
N LYS A 378 24.52 -25.87 -2.75
CA LYS A 378 23.67 -26.95 -3.26
C LYS A 378 23.45 -26.82 -4.78
N ARG A 379 23.38 -25.58 -5.27
CA ARG A 379 23.25 -25.22 -6.68
C ARG A 379 24.31 -24.16 -7.01
N GLN A 380 24.60 -24.00 -8.29
CA GLN A 380 25.47 -22.93 -8.76
C GLN A 380 24.78 -21.58 -8.57
N VAL A 381 25.48 -20.65 -7.95
CA VAL A 381 25.05 -19.27 -7.73
C VAL A 381 25.97 -18.37 -8.52
N TYR A 382 25.40 -17.69 -9.51
CA TYR A 382 26.12 -16.76 -10.37
C TYR A 382 25.92 -15.33 -9.87
N MET A 383 27.02 -14.61 -9.69
CA MET A 383 27.07 -13.24 -9.19
C MET A 383 27.82 -12.34 -10.18
N LEU A 384 27.43 -11.08 -10.22
CA LEU A 384 28.10 -10.03 -10.97
C LEU A 384 28.21 -8.77 -10.10
N THR A 385 29.40 -8.17 -10.02
CA THR A 385 29.68 -7.03 -9.16
C THR A 385 30.87 -6.22 -9.64
N ASN A 386 30.95 -4.92 -9.31
CA ASN A 386 32.14 -4.09 -9.51
C ASN A 386 32.84 -3.67 -8.22
N MET A 387 32.32 -4.08 -7.06
CA MET A 387 32.78 -3.58 -5.77
C MET A 387 33.51 -4.63 -4.92
N HIS A 388 33.57 -5.87 -5.39
CA HIS A 388 34.25 -6.95 -4.69
C HIS A 388 35.46 -7.44 -5.47
N SER A 389 36.48 -7.80 -4.69
CA SER A 389 37.68 -8.42 -5.22
C SER A 389 37.35 -9.74 -5.90
N PRO A 390 37.97 -10.02 -7.06
CA PRO A 390 37.92 -11.35 -7.66
C PRO A 390 38.71 -12.39 -6.86
N ARG A 391 39.47 -11.97 -5.82
CA ARG A 391 40.16 -12.89 -4.91
C ARG A 391 39.15 -13.61 -4.01
N ASN A 392 39.43 -14.89 -3.74
CA ASN A 392 38.59 -15.78 -2.95
C ASN A 392 38.55 -15.34 -1.46
N GLU A 393 37.69 -14.39 -1.13
CA GLU A 393 37.39 -14.03 0.25
C GLU A 393 36.17 -14.80 0.74
N PHE A 394 36.39 -15.77 1.64
CA PHE A 394 35.32 -16.48 2.33
C PHE A 394 35.08 -15.89 3.72
N ILE A 395 33.80 -15.83 4.11
CA ILE A 395 33.37 -15.38 5.44
C ILE A 395 32.60 -16.50 6.11
N ILE A 396 32.77 -16.63 7.43
CA ILE A 396 31.99 -17.51 8.28
C ILE A 396 30.67 -16.80 8.63
N ASP A 397 29.55 -17.29 8.11
CA ASP A 397 28.20 -16.83 8.47
C ASP A 397 27.66 -17.72 9.60
N GLU A 398 27.62 -17.18 10.82
CA GLU A 398 27.02 -17.86 11.98
C GLU A 398 25.51 -17.60 12.04
N ARG A 399 24.70 -18.62 11.74
CA ARG A 399 23.23 -18.50 11.84
C ARG A 399 22.70 -19.20 13.07
N LYS A 400 21.90 -18.49 13.87
CA LYS A 400 21.09 -19.08 14.93
C LYS A 400 19.86 -19.75 14.30
N ARG A 401 19.80 -21.08 14.33
CA ARG A 401 18.57 -21.82 13.98
C ARG A 401 17.72 -22.00 15.23
N PHE A 402 16.47 -21.56 15.18
CA PHE A 402 15.43 -22.12 16.05
C PHE A 402 14.88 -23.35 15.33
N LYS A 403 15.20 -24.57 15.78
CA LYS A 403 14.45 -25.75 15.33
C LYS A 403 13.00 -25.57 15.78
N LYS A 404 12.07 -25.67 14.83
CA LYS A 404 10.64 -25.72 15.14
C LYS A 404 10.41 -27.07 15.81
N LYS A 405 10.03 -27.07 17.11
CA LYS A 405 9.65 -28.29 17.83
C LYS A 405 8.50 -28.96 17.08
N ILE A 406 8.70 -30.20 16.64
CA ILE A 406 7.61 -31.11 16.29
C ILE A 406 7.50 -32.03 17.51
N ASP A 407 6.36 -31.93 18.18
CA ASP A 407 5.83 -32.75 19.27
C ASP A 407 6.74 -33.12 20.45
N GLY A 408 6.43 -32.47 21.57
CA GLY A 408 6.33 -33.11 22.89
C GLY A 408 7.45 -34.05 23.33
N ASP A 409 8.69 -33.56 23.47
CA ASP A 409 9.53 -34.06 24.56
C ASP A 409 10.47 -32.97 25.08
N VAL A 410 10.62 -32.94 26.40
CA VAL A 410 11.37 -31.92 27.14
C VAL A 410 12.79 -32.42 27.35
N SER A 411 13.68 -31.97 26.48
CA SER A 411 15.10 -31.82 26.83
C SER A 411 15.57 -30.47 26.29
N GLU A 412 16.13 -29.63 27.15
CA GLU A 412 16.85 -28.40 26.78
C GLU A 412 18.05 -28.75 25.90
N SER A 413 17.83 -28.90 24.59
CA SER A 413 18.89 -29.22 23.65
C SER A 413 19.66 -27.96 23.27
N GLU A 414 20.99 -28.04 23.38
CA GLU A 414 21.99 -27.04 23.05
C GLU A 414 21.67 -26.21 21.80
N LYS A 415 21.97 -24.91 21.90
CA LYS A 415 21.92 -23.95 20.80
C LYS A 415 23.00 -24.29 19.77
N ASP A 416 22.70 -25.25 18.89
CA ASP A 416 23.63 -25.67 17.86
C ASP A 416 23.86 -24.52 16.87
N ARG A 417 25.04 -23.90 16.93
CA ARG A 417 25.43 -22.78 16.05
C ARG A 417 25.87 -23.38 14.73
N LEU A 418 25.02 -23.28 13.69
CA LEU A 418 25.45 -23.65 12.35
C LEU A 418 26.31 -22.51 11.78
N SER A 419 27.62 -22.73 11.74
CA SER A 419 28.54 -21.89 10.96
C SER A 419 28.56 -22.39 9.52
N THR A 420 28.48 -21.48 8.55
CA THR A 420 28.59 -21.83 7.13
C THR A 420 29.55 -20.87 6.45
N THR A 421 30.58 -21.39 5.82
CA THR A 421 31.51 -20.61 4.99
C THR A 421 30.87 -20.31 3.63
N LYS A 422 30.91 -19.04 3.23
CA LYS A 422 30.46 -18.60 1.90
C LYS A 422 31.32 -17.45 1.38
N PRO A 423 31.36 -17.22 0.06
CA PRO A 423 32.06 -16.06 -0.49
C PRO A 423 31.48 -14.75 0.03
N LYS A 424 32.35 -13.77 0.29
CA LYS A 424 31.97 -12.42 0.75
C LYS A 424 30.94 -11.76 -0.16
N ILE A 425 31.10 -11.90 -1.48
CA ILE A 425 30.15 -11.41 -2.49
C ILE A 425 28.72 -11.90 -2.19
N VAL A 426 28.57 -13.19 -1.85
CA VAL A 426 27.28 -13.81 -1.53
C VAL A 426 26.78 -13.38 -0.15
N ALA A 427 27.69 -13.20 0.82
CA ALA A 427 27.34 -12.71 2.15
C ALA A 427 26.78 -11.29 2.09
N ASP A 428 27.47 -10.38 1.40
CA ASP A 428 27.07 -8.98 1.24
C ASP A 428 25.76 -8.88 0.44
N TYR A 429 25.62 -9.64 -0.66
CA TYR A 429 24.35 -9.71 -1.39
C TYR A 429 23.17 -10.12 -0.49
N ASN A 430 23.31 -11.21 0.27
CA ASN A 430 22.24 -11.70 1.16
C ASN A 430 21.89 -10.71 2.27
N LYS A 431 22.85 -9.89 2.71
CA LYS A 431 22.66 -8.88 3.74
C LYS A 431 21.84 -7.69 3.24
N HIS A 432 22.01 -7.31 1.98
CA HIS A 432 21.52 -6.03 1.45
C HIS A 432 20.37 -6.14 0.44
N MET A 433 20.17 -7.27 -0.25
CA MET A 433 19.12 -7.41 -1.27
C MET A 433 17.69 -7.27 -0.68
N GLY A 434 17.48 -7.66 0.57
CA GLY A 434 16.15 -7.81 1.16
C GLY A 434 15.44 -6.53 1.61
N TYR A 435 15.91 -5.33 1.25
CA TYR A 435 15.36 -4.09 1.79
C TYR A 435 13.98 -3.72 1.24
N VAL A 436 13.73 -3.96 -0.06
CA VAL A 436 12.38 -3.82 -0.63
C VAL A 436 11.39 -4.76 0.07
N ASP A 437 11.76 -6.03 0.24
CA ASP A 437 10.93 -7.04 0.93
C ASP A 437 10.68 -6.70 2.41
N LEU A 438 11.66 -6.07 3.08
CA LEU A 438 11.50 -5.57 4.44
C LEU A 438 10.43 -4.46 4.48
N GLY A 439 10.55 -3.47 3.60
CA GLY A 439 9.58 -2.37 3.48
C GLY A 439 8.17 -2.86 3.14
N ASP A 440 8.01 -3.74 2.15
CA ASP A 440 6.69 -4.29 1.76
C ASP A 440 6.04 -5.07 2.91
N ARG A 441 6.82 -5.85 3.66
CA ARG A 441 6.33 -6.61 4.82
C ARG A 441 5.86 -5.68 5.94
N MET A 442 6.62 -4.64 6.24
CA MET A 442 6.24 -3.67 7.27
C MET A 442 5.00 -2.87 6.87
N ALA A 443 4.95 -2.36 5.64
CA ALA A 443 3.80 -1.62 5.11
C ALA A 443 2.53 -2.49 5.09
N SER A 444 2.67 -3.77 4.70
CA SER A 444 1.53 -4.70 4.60
C SER A 444 0.97 -5.21 5.92
N THR A 445 1.62 -4.91 7.06
CA THR A 445 1.20 -5.41 8.38
C THR A 445 -0.16 -4.85 8.81
N TYR A 446 -0.50 -3.62 8.43
CA TYR A 446 -1.75 -2.93 8.81
C TYR A 446 -2.48 -2.38 7.57
N THR A 447 -2.36 -3.05 6.43
CA THR A 447 -2.95 -2.58 5.18
C THR A 447 -4.47 -2.69 5.22
N PHE A 448 -5.14 -1.66 4.70
CA PHE A 448 -6.57 -1.71 4.41
C PHE A 448 -6.86 -2.69 3.26
N ALA A 449 -7.15 -3.94 3.62
CA ALA A 449 -7.33 -5.04 2.68
C ALA A 449 -8.80 -5.17 2.21
N ARG A 450 -9.27 -4.22 1.39
CA ARG A 450 -10.58 -4.35 0.73
C ARG A 450 -10.48 -4.73 -0.74
N ARG A 451 -11.51 -5.46 -1.19
CA ARG A 451 -11.79 -5.69 -2.60
C ARG A 451 -12.32 -4.39 -3.19
N THR A 452 -11.73 -3.97 -4.28
CA THR A 452 -12.17 -2.86 -5.12
C THR A 452 -11.92 -3.25 -6.56
N ARG A 453 -12.78 -2.81 -7.46
CA ARG A 453 -12.58 -2.96 -8.90
C ARG A 453 -11.88 -1.72 -9.51
N LYS A 454 -11.83 -0.59 -8.81
CA LYS A 454 -11.05 0.61 -9.20
C LYS A 454 -9.58 0.44 -8.81
N TRP A 455 -8.72 0.29 -9.80
CA TRP A 455 -7.27 0.11 -9.61
C TRP A 455 -6.61 1.34 -8.98
N THR A 456 -7.10 2.54 -9.28
CA THR A 456 -6.60 3.81 -8.75
C THR A 456 -6.71 3.85 -7.23
N LYS A 457 -7.86 3.51 -6.67
CA LYS A 457 -8.07 3.38 -5.22
C LYS A 457 -7.12 2.34 -4.60
N LYS A 458 -6.91 1.21 -5.30
CA LYS A 458 -6.02 0.15 -4.82
C LYS A 458 -4.57 0.63 -4.73
N LEU A 459 -4.10 1.35 -5.76
CA LEU A 459 -2.78 1.95 -5.76
C LEU A 459 -2.67 3.05 -4.70
N PHE A 460 -3.65 3.96 -4.62
CA PHE A 460 -3.69 5.04 -3.63
C PHE A 460 -3.55 4.52 -2.19
N PHE A 461 -4.36 3.55 -1.76
CA PHE A 461 -4.25 3.02 -0.41
C PHE A 461 -2.91 2.33 -0.15
N SER A 462 -2.30 1.70 -1.18
CA SER A 462 -0.94 1.17 -1.06
C SER A 462 0.11 2.28 -0.92
N LEU A 463 -0.06 3.43 -1.59
CA LEU A 463 0.82 4.59 -1.46
C LEU A 463 0.71 5.21 -0.05
N ILE A 464 -0.50 5.25 0.53
CA ILE A 464 -0.72 5.68 1.91
C ILE A 464 0.02 4.79 2.90
N ASP A 465 -0.04 3.46 2.74
CA ASP A 465 0.71 2.55 3.63
C ASP A 465 2.23 2.76 3.53
N ILE A 466 2.75 3.02 2.32
CA ILE A 466 4.17 3.36 2.12
C ILE A 466 4.49 4.71 2.77
N ALA A 467 3.65 5.73 2.61
CA ALA A 467 3.84 7.05 3.21
C ALA A 467 3.85 6.99 4.74
N VAL A 468 2.93 6.23 5.34
CA VAL A 468 2.88 5.99 6.80
C VAL A 468 4.14 5.27 7.27
N LEU A 469 4.62 4.26 6.55
CA LEU A 469 5.85 3.56 6.89
C LEU A 469 7.08 4.47 6.78
N ASN A 470 7.21 5.22 5.68
CA ASN A 470 8.30 6.17 5.48
C ASN A 470 8.32 7.22 6.60
N ALA A 471 7.17 7.81 6.95
CA ALA A 471 7.05 8.76 8.05
C ALA A 471 7.46 8.16 9.41
N PHE A 472 7.05 6.91 9.68
CA PHE A 472 7.46 6.18 10.87
C PHE A 472 8.99 5.98 10.93
N LEU A 473 9.61 5.57 9.82
CA LEU A 473 11.06 5.36 9.75
C LEU A 473 11.83 6.66 9.97
N LEU A 474 11.35 7.79 9.45
CA LEU A 474 11.95 9.09 9.70
C LEU A 474 11.85 9.49 11.18
N LEU A 475 10.66 9.43 11.79
CA LEU A 475 10.51 9.76 13.22
C LEU A 475 11.39 8.85 14.09
N LYS A 476 11.43 7.56 13.77
CA LYS A 476 12.27 6.58 14.48
C LYS A 476 13.75 6.91 14.35
N SER A 477 14.19 7.48 13.23
CA SER A 477 15.59 7.91 13.06
C SER A 477 15.97 9.11 13.92
N CYS A 478 14.99 9.94 14.33
CA CYS A 478 15.20 11.09 15.22
C CYS A 478 15.16 10.74 16.72
N GLN A 479 14.59 9.59 17.08
CA GLN A 479 14.40 9.22 18.49
C GLN A 479 15.49 8.24 18.96
N THR A 480 16.24 8.62 19.99
CA THR A 480 17.37 7.85 20.52
C THR A 480 16.99 6.81 21.58
N SER A 481 15.81 6.92 22.21
CA SER A 481 15.58 6.29 23.53
C SER A 481 14.30 5.46 23.72
N SER A 482 13.47 5.21 22.69
CA SER A 482 12.27 4.37 22.88
C SER A 482 12.09 3.30 21.82
N LYS A 483 11.63 2.11 22.25
CA LYS A 483 11.15 1.04 21.36
C LYS A 483 9.77 1.43 20.82
N PHE A 484 9.73 2.46 19.99
CA PHE A 484 8.52 2.95 19.36
C PHE A 484 8.10 2.03 18.21
N SER A 485 6.90 1.48 18.31
CA SER A 485 6.38 0.50 17.35
C SER A 485 5.59 1.18 16.22
N LEU A 486 5.55 0.54 15.04
CA LEU A 486 4.70 0.99 13.94
C LEU A 486 3.21 1.04 14.32
N LYS A 487 2.79 0.18 15.27
CA LYS A 487 1.43 0.18 15.81
C LYS A 487 1.13 1.47 16.55
N GLU A 488 1.99 1.87 17.48
CA GLU A 488 1.84 3.10 18.26
C GLU A 488 1.86 4.32 17.34
N PHE A 489 2.78 4.36 16.37
CA PHE A 489 2.81 5.43 15.37
C PHE A 489 1.47 5.60 14.66
N ARG A 490 0.91 4.50 14.16
CA ARG A 490 -0.36 4.52 13.45
C ARG A 490 -1.51 4.95 14.35
N MET A 491 -1.57 4.47 15.60
CA MET A 491 -2.63 4.86 16.53
C MET A 491 -2.59 6.36 16.88
N ASN A 492 -1.39 6.92 17.10
CA ASN A 492 -1.21 8.34 17.36
C ASN A 492 -1.54 9.18 16.12
N LEU A 493 -1.09 8.74 14.94
CA LEU A 493 -1.44 9.36 13.67
C LEU A 493 -2.96 9.37 13.43
N ILE A 494 -3.64 8.22 13.60
CA ILE A 494 -5.09 8.09 13.46
C ILE A 494 -5.81 9.09 14.37
N THR A 495 -5.37 9.20 15.63
CA THR A 495 -5.92 10.16 16.60
C THR A 495 -5.76 11.60 16.10
N SER A 496 -4.58 11.94 15.56
CA SER A 496 -4.33 13.28 15.02
C SER A 496 -5.12 13.58 13.74
N LEU A 497 -5.32 12.60 12.85
CA LEU A 497 -6.08 12.76 11.60
C LEU A 497 -7.57 12.95 11.86
N ILE A 498 -8.11 12.22 12.85
CA ILE A 498 -9.51 12.32 13.24
C ILE A 498 -9.77 13.60 14.03
N GLY A 499 -8.78 14.04 14.81
CA GLY A 499 -8.87 15.21 15.68
C GLY A 499 -9.81 15.00 16.86
N LYS A 500 -10.18 16.10 17.54
CA LYS A 500 -11.14 16.04 18.64
C LYS A 500 -12.50 15.62 18.09
N ILE A 501 -12.95 14.42 18.46
CA ILE A 501 -14.35 14.06 18.33
C ILE A 501 -15.09 14.92 19.34
N ASN A 502 -15.86 15.88 18.85
CA ASN A 502 -16.86 16.49 19.70
C ASN A 502 -17.78 15.35 20.11
N HIS A 503 -17.64 14.86 21.34
CA HIS A 503 -18.72 14.21 22.06
C HIS A 503 -19.82 15.27 22.23
N LYS A 504 -20.45 15.67 21.12
CA LYS A 504 -21.88 15.90 21.17
C LYS A 504 -22.35 14.58 21.75
N ASN A 505 -22.81 14.61 23.00
CA ASN A 505 -23.76 13.65 23.49
C ASN A 505 -24.87 13.66 22.43
N VAL A 506 -24.70 12.86 21.37
CA VAL A 506 -25.77 12.47 20.50
C VAL A 506 -26.56 11.60 21.43
N GLU A 507 -27.44 12.24 22.20
CA GLU A 507 -28.55 11.53 22.80
C GLU A 507 -29.11 10.71 21.65
N PRO A 508 -29.04 9.38 21.75
CA PRO A 508 -29.64 8.54 20.73
C PRO A 508 -31.07 9.06 20.58
N SER A 509 -31.55 9.25 19.36
CA SER A 509 -33.00 9.37 19.12
C SER A 509 -33.74 8.05 19.39
N VAL A 510 -33.11 7.15 20.15
CA VAL A 510 -33.70 6.03 20.86
C VAL A 510 -33.87 6.53 22.29
N THR A 511 -35.12 6.64 22.73
CA THR A 511 -35.52 6.82 24.14
C THR A 511 -34.44 6.30 25.08
N LYS A 512 -33.77 7.20 25.81
CA LYS A 512 -32.90 6.82 26.94
C LYS A 512 -33.70 5.84 27.79
N LYS A 513 -33.37 4.54 27.76
CA LYS A 513 -33.69 3.67 28.89
C LYS A 513 -32.90 4.25 30.03
N VAL A 514 -33.55 5.05 30.86
CA VAL A 514 -32.99 5.47 32.12
C VAL A 514 -32.74 4.15 32.87
N LYS A 515 -31.48 3.78 33.06
CA LYS A 515 -31.13 2.81 34.10
C LYS A 515 -31.33 3.57 35.42
N THR A 516 -32.56 3.62 35.90
CA THR A 516 -32.82 3.96 37.30
C THR A 516 -32.54 2.71 38.11
N ASN A 517 -31.41 2.69 38.80
CA ASN A 517 -31.18 1.77 39.92
C ASN A 517 -31.95 2.20 41.18
N ASP A 518 -32.85 3.19 41.09
CA ASP A 518 -33.73 3.61 42.17
C ASP A 518 -35.19 3.23 41.86
N ASN A 519 -35.66 2.22 42.59
CA ASN A 519 -37.04 1.71 42.61
C ASN A 519 -38.00 2.63 43.39
N THR A 520 -37.70 3.93 43.50
CA THR A 520 -38.40 4.84 44.43
C THR A 520 -39.47 5.71 43.77
N PHE A 521 -39.60 5.72 42.44
CA PHE A 521 -40.67 6.44 41.74
C PHE A 521 -41.79 5.49 41.31
N SER A 522 -42.98 5.69 41.88
CA SER A 522 -44.22 5.07 41.39
C SER A 522 -44.50 5.49 39.94
N HIS A 523 -45.05 4.58 39.13
CA HIS A 523 -45.36 4.80 37.71
C HIS A 523 -46.53 5.76 37.55
N TRP A 524 -46.25 7.06 37.66
CA TRP A 524 -47.26 8.11 37.65
C TRP A 524 -47.24 8.91 36.34
N PRO A 525 -48.42 9.25 35.76
CA PRO A 525 -48.50 10.15 34.62
C PRO A 525 -48.08 11.56 35.01
N PHE A 526 -47.17 12.14 34.23
CA PHE A 526 -46.65 13.49 34.40
C PHE A 526 -46.76 14.25 33.09
N ASP A 527 -47.31 15.46 33.13
CA ASP A 527 -47.46 16.30 31.93
C ASP A 527 -46.17 17.06 31.64
N GLU A 528 -45.52 16.72 30.53
CA GLU A 528 -44.33 17.39 30.03
C GLU A 528 -44.75 18.47 29.02
N LYS A 529 -44.22 19.70 29.13
CA LYS A 529 -44.54 20.81 28.21
C LYS A 529 -44.22 20.50 26.72
N LYS A 530 -43.46 19.44 26.43
CA LYS A 530 -43.06 19.01 25.08
C LYS A 530 -43.88 17.79 24.62
N ARG A 531 -44.49 17.89 23.44
CA ARG A 531 -45.20 16.77 22.80
C ARG A 531 -44.21 15.73 22.24
N ARG A 532 -44.30 14.50 22.74
CA ARG A 532 -43.54 13.32 22.27
C ARG A 532 -44.48 12.31 21.60
N ARG A 533 -43.93 11.40 20.78
CA ARG A 533 -44.75 10.32 20.18
C ARG A 533 -45.10 9.28 21.25
N CYS A 534 -46.36 8.85 21.28
CA CYS A 534 -46.78 7.78 22.18
C CYS A 534 -46.09 6.46 21.82
N ALA A 535 -45.38 5.86 22.78
CA ALA A 535 -44.64 4.62 22.54
C ALA A 535 -45.54 3.41 22.27
N TYR A 536 -46.72 3.36 22.90
CA TYR A 536 -47.69 2.29 22.70
C TYR A 536 -48.39 2.40 21.34
N CYS A 537 -48.88 3.59 20.96
CA CYS A 537 -49.44 3.83 19.62
C CYS A 537 -48.41 3.54 18.52
N ALA A 538 -47.14 3.92 18.73
CA ALA A 538 -46.07 3.65 17.77
C ALA A 538 -45.87 2.15 17.52
N LYS A 539 -46.02 1.29 18.54
CA LYS A 539 -45.97 -0.17 18.37
C LYS A 539 -47.16 -0.72 17.57
N LYS A 540 -48.29 -0.02 17.58
CA LYS A 540 -49.47 -0.33 16.75
C LYS A 540 -49.45 0.38 15.38
N ASN A 541 -48.32 0.97 14.98
CA ASN A 541 -48.17 1.81 13.78
C ASN A 541 -49.11 3.04 13.72
N ILE A 542 -49.63 3.48 14.87
CA ILE A 542 -50.48 4.67 14.99
C ILE A 542 -49.62 5.88 15.34
N GLN A 543 -49.70 6.95 14.55
CA GLN A 543 -48.99 8.20 14.83
C GLN A 543 -49.81 9.10 15.75
N LYS A 544 -49.53 9.02 17.05
CA LYS A 544 -50.14 9.89 18.06
C LYS A 544 -49.08 10.58 18.90
N ARG A 545 -49.31 11.85 19.23
CA ARG A 545 -48.44 12.64 20.10
C ARG A 545 -49.16 12.99 21.40
N THR A 546 -48.42 12.98 22.49
CA THR A 546 -48.89 13.21 23.86
C THR A 546 -47.86 14.05 24.59
N THR A 547 -48.33 14.89 25.51
CA THR A 547 -47.49 15.61 26.47
C THR A 547 -47.26 14.77 27.74
N VAL A 548 -48.07 13.75 27.96
CA VAL A 548 -47.98 12.89 29.14
C VAL A 548 -46.86 11.87 29.00
N ILE A 549 -46.01 11.81 30.02
CA ILE A 549 -44.96 10.81 30.17
C ILE A 549 -45.15 10.03 31.48
N CYS A 550 -44.71 8.78 31.53
CA CYS A 550 -44.47 8.11 32.81
C CYS A 550 -43.17 8.63 33.41
N LYS A 551 -43.21 9.18 34.62
CA LYS A 551 -42.03 9.75 35.29
C LYS A 551 -40.95 8.69 35.58
N ALA A 552 -41.37 7.47 35.96
CA ALA A 552 -40.47 6.36 36.23
C ALA A 552 -39.81 5.80 34.95
N CYS A 553 -40.59 5.57 33.89
CA CYS A 553 -40.07 5.00 32.63
C CYS A 553 -39.44 6.03 31.69
N ASN A 554 -39.76 7.31 31.87
CA ASN A 554 -39.52 8.39 30.90
C ASN A 554 -40.05 8.08 29.48
N VAL A 555 -41.23 7.44 29.42
CA VAL A 555 -41.91 7.06 28.16
C VAL A 555 -43.17 7.88 27.99
N ALA A 556 -43.36 8.46 26.80
CA ALA A 556 -44.56 9.22 26.44
C ALA A 556 -45.73 8.28 26.11
N LEU A 557 -46.86 8.43 26.81
CA LEU A 557 -48.02 7.55 26.73
C LEU A 557 -49.32 8.37 26.71
N CYS A 558 -50.27 7.97 25.86
CA CYS A 558 -51.58 8.60 25.81
C CYS A 558 -52.43 8.17 27.01
N ILE A 559 -53.08 9.12 27.70
CA ILE A 559 -54.05 8.79 28.75
C ILE A 559 -55.40 8.42 28.12
N ASP A 560 -55.82 9.16 27.10
CA ASP A 560 -57.15 9.07 26.48
C ASP A 560 -57.48 7.74 25.78
N GLN A 561 -56.50 6.84 25.64
CA GLN A 561 -56.65 5.54 24.99
C GLN A 561 -56.11 4.38 25.84
N ASN A 562 -56.04 4.55 27.16
CA ASN A 562 -55.46 3.59 28.12
C ASN A 562 -54.04 3.12 27.74
N CYS A 563 -53.33 3.85 26.89
CA CYS A 563 -51.97 3.50 26.47
C CYS A 563 -50.99 3.52 27.64
N PHE A 564 -51.29 4.34 28.66
CA PHE A 564 -50.51 4.37 29.90
C PHE A 564 -50.62 3.04 30.64
N GLU A 565 -51.84 2.59 30.97
CA GLU A 565 -52.08 1.33 31.68
C GLU A 565 -51.60 0.12 30.87
N ASP A 566 -52.02 0.02 29.60
CA ASP A 566 -51.65 -1.08 28.70
C ASP A 566 -50.14 -1.25 28.59
N TYR A 567 -49.39 -0.14 28.48
CA TYR A 567 -47.95 -0.20 28.33
C TYR A 567 -47.27 -0.75 29.59
N HIS A 568 -47.72 -0.34 30.78
CA HIS A 568 -47.16 -0.81 32.04
C HIS A 568 -47.57 -2.26 32.34
N ARG A 569 -48.82 -2.63 32.06
CA ARG A 569 -49.32 -4.00 32.24
C ARG A 569 -48.65 -4.99 31.28
N ILE A 570 -48.58 -4.66 29.98
CA ILE A 570 -48.11 -5.60 28.95
C ILE A 570 -46.58 -5.67 28.90
N TYR A 571 -45.89 -4.53 28.97
CA TYR A 571 -44.44 -4.48 28.73
C TYR A 571 -43.59 -4.39 29.99
N LEU A 572 -44.16 -3.97 31.12
CA LEU A 572 -43.46 -3.88 32.39
C LEU A 572 -43.98 -4.87 33.44
N LYS A 573 -45.09 -5.57 33.15
CA LYS A 573 -45.73 -6.55 34.04
C LYS A 573 -46.03 -6.00 35.44
N ILE A 574 -46.34 -4.70 35.51
CA ILE A 574 -46.75 -4.03 36.74
C ILE A 574 -48.27 -4.16 36.81
N SER A 575 -48.76 -4.74 37.90
CA SER A 575 -50.18 -4.91 38.21
C SER A 575 -50.82 -3.62 38.67
#